data_AF-A0A3M1P4Q4-F1
#
_entry.id   AF-A0A3M1P4Q4-F1
#
_cell.length_a   1.000
_cell.length_b   1.000
_cell.length_c   1.000
_cell.angle_alpha   90.00
_cell.angle_beta   90.00
_cell.angle_gamma   90.00
#
_symmetry.space_group_name_H-M   'P 1'
#
loop_
_entity.id
_entity.type
_entity.pdbx_description
1 polymer ?
#
loop_
_entity_poly.entity_id
_entity_poly.type
_entity_poly.pdbx_seq_one_letter_code
_entity_poly.pdbx_strand_id
1 'polypeptide(L)'
;LDDLTWTGGGSLVLENNATFENEGVFDIQTDADIDSSGGAPVTFNNDGMMHKSAGVEMTSVSTTFNNRGTVKVTSGQLQLRRGGMDTGDYSVESGTTLEFAGGNRTLSLTTSVSGTGTISFAGAIITNNGSFNPGDSPGILHVSGDYSQTALASLNIELGGLVVGDEFDQLAVTGTAQLHGALNLILHNNFVPSRGDSFQVLTYAAHSSRFDSVVTQRFDVDTAYTDTSLILTVLNNHPVADDDHATTDEDVAVPIQVVNNDSDLDGDALSVMGWTEPENGTVTQGSDTTLIYMPKENFGGTDAFLYSISDGHGGTDTAQVTVTVTPVNDPPSFTALPDSLMLDPGSSVTVSVWDYVEDVESADSLLTFEFFAHPDSLDFNFDGMSGNVTISVAANFFGLDTVRIRVTDPDGGMAEDSLLVVVQAPTSVGSASSSQIPQRFVLSQNYPNPFNPGTRISFGLPEAAHVKLEVYNLLGQRVETLLDERKPAGFHEVDFNARGLPGGVYFYRLRTDRFTRVKKMILVK
;
A
#
# COMPACT_ATOMS: atom_id res chain seq x y z
N LEU A 1 44.79 -54.57 13.46
CA LEU A 1 46.23 -54.62 13.12
C LEU A 1 46.99 -53.97 14.25
N ASP A 2 48.09 -54.58 14.67
CA ASP A 2 49.00 -53.98 15.65
C ASP A 2 49.85 -52.94 14.91
N ASP A 3 50.97 -53.31 14.27
CA ASP A 3 51.73 -52.37 13.43
C ASP A 3 51.87 -52.86 11.98
N LEU A 4 51.64 -51.97 11.01
CA LEU A 4 51.74 -52.24 9.57
C LEU A 4 52.31 -51.02 8.83
N THR A 5 53.40 -51.24 8.09
CA THR A 5 53.93 -50.26 7.12
C THR A 5 53.59 -50.70 5.70
N TRP A 6 52.92 -49.84 4.95
CA TRP A 6 52.50 -50.09 3.58
C TRP A 6 53.33 -49.27 2.59
N THR A 7 54.22 -49.96 1.88
CA THR A 7 55.17 -49.37 0.91
C THR A 7 54.83 -49.71 -0.55
N GLY A 8 53.75 -50.48 -0.78
CA GLY A 8 53.38 -50.99 -2.10
C GLY A 8 52.53 -49.99 -2.89
N GLY A 9 52.71 -49.95 -4.22
CA GLY A 9 51.96 -49.04 -5.11
C GLY A 9 50.58 -49.53 -5.57
N GLY A 10 50.07 -50.66 -5.05
CA GLY A 10 48.76 -51.19 -5.44
C GLY A 10 47.72 -50.96 -4.35
N SER A 11 46.54 -50.46 -4.71
CA SER A 11 45.45 -50.09 -3.79
C SER A 11 45.01 -51.22 -2.86
N LEU A 12 44.65 -50.86 -1.62
CA LEU A 12 44.00 -51.75 -0.67
C LEU A 12 42.50 -51.75 -0.94
N VAL A 13 41.96 -52.86 -1.44
CA VAL A 13 40.52 -52.96 -1.75
C VAL A 13 39.81 -53.80 -0.69
N LEU A 14 38.85 -53.19 0.01
CA LEU A 14 37.95 -53.89 0.94
C LEU A 14 36.66 -54.30 0.22
N GLU A 15 36.24 -55.55 0.40
CA GLU A 15 35.06 -56.12 -0.26
C GLU A 15 34.11 -56.81 0.75
N ASN A 16 32.87 -57.07 0.34
CA ASN A 16 31.94 -57.98 1.03
C ASN A 16 31.67 -57.67 2.53
N ASN A 17 31.35 -56.42 2.86
CA ASN A 17 31.14 -55.96 4.25
C ASN A 17 32.36 -56.13 5.16
N ALA A 18 33.58 -56.12 4.60
CA ALA A 18 34.79 -56.13 5.41
C ALA A 18 34.86 -54.89 6.32
N THR A 19 35.38 -55.13 7.53
CA THR A 19 35.77 -54.09 8.47
C THR A 19 37.29 -54.16 8.66
N PHE A 20 37.95 -53.02 8.50
CA PHE A 20 39.36 -52.85 8.80
C PHE A 20 39.49 -52.20 10.18
N GLU A 21 40.12 -52.91 11.12
CA GLU A 21 40.34 -52.43 12.50
C GLU A 21 41.83 -52.13 12.70
N ASN A 22 42.17 -50.86 12.88
CA ASN A 22 43.52 -50.43 13.23
C ASN A 22 43.62 -50.13 14.73
N GLU A 23 44.39 -50.94 15.48
CA GLU A 23 44.57 -50.77 16.93
C GLU A 23 45.98 -50.25 17.29
N GLY A 24 46.98 -50.41 16.42
CA GLY A 24 48.32 -49.82 16.57
C GLY A 24 48.69 -48.87 15.41
N VAL A 25 49.89 -48.96 14.84
CA VAL A 25 50.35 -48.01 13.80
C VAL A 25 50.12 -48.55 12.39
N PHE A 26 49.26 -47.89 11.62
CA PHE A 26 49.14 -48.09 10.18
C PHE A 26 49.84 -46.96 9.43
N ASP A 27 51.08 -47.22 9.01
CA ASP A 27 51.95 -46.27 8.32
C ASP A 27 51.87 -46.45 6.80
N ILE A 28 51.42 -45.41 6.10
CA ILE A 28 51.21 -45.35 4.66
C ILE A 28 52.37 -44.58 4.03
N GLN A 29 53.21 -45.30 3.28
CA GLN A 29 54.41 -44.80 2.61
C GLN A 29 54.27 -44.82 1.08
N THR A 30 53.04 -44.71 0.59
CA THR A 30 52.67 -44.85 -0.82
C THR A 30 51.57 -43.83 -1.15
N ASP A 31 51.29 -43.66 -2.44
CA ASP A 31 50.19 -42.84 -2.95
C ASP A 31 48.99 -43.71 -3.40
N ALA A 32 48.99 -45.00 -3.06
CA ALA A 32 47.92 -45.93 -3.41
C ALA A 32 46.67 -45.76 -2.53
N ASP A 33 45.49 -45.96 -3.12
CA ASP A 33 44.20 -45.71 -2.48
C ASP A 33 43.72 -46.87 -1.59
N ILE A 34 42.85 -46.54 -0.63
CA ILE A 34 42.05 -47.49 0.15
C ILE A 34 40.63 -47.45 -0.38
N ASP A 35 40.26 -48.46 -1.16
CA ASP A 35 39.02 -48.49 -1.92
C ASP A 35 38.01 -49.50 -1.38
N SER A 36 36.76 -49.29 -1.80
CA SER A 36 35.65 -50.22 -1.57
C SER A 36 35.14 -50.79 -2.90
N SER A 37 34.91 -52.10 -2.94
CA SER A 37 34.32 -52.79 -4.10
C SER A 37 33.14 -53.68 -3.68
N GLY A 38 32.30 -54.07 -4.65
CA GLY A 38 31.22 -55.05 -4.40
C GLY A 38 29.90 -54.48 -3.85
N GLY A 39 29.74 -53.15 -3.81
CA GLY A 39 28.46 -52.46 -3.51
C GLY A 39 27.97 -52.54 -2.07
N ALA A 40 28.54 -53.43 -1.25
CA ALA A 40 28.26 -53.54 0.17
C ALA A 40 29.09 -52.50 0.97
N PRO A 41 28.55 -51.88 2.03
CA PRO A 41 29.28 -50.90 2.83
C PRO A 41 30.47 -51.55 3.53
N VAL A 42 31.64 -50.93 3.44
CA VAL A 42 32.85 -51.35 4.16
C VAL A 42 33.29 -50.22 5.07
N THR A 43 33.87 -50.59 6.20
CA THR A 43 34.21 -49.66 7.29
C THR A 43 35.68 -49.76 7.64
N PHE A 44 36.31 -48.62 7.84
CA PHE A 44 37.65 -48.49 8.40
C PHE A 44 37.52 -47.82 9.76
N ASN A 45 37.96 -48.51 10.81
CA ASN A 45 37.99 -48.01 12.18
C ASN A 45 39.44 -47.79 12.59
N ASN A 46 39.76 -46.55 12.94
CA ASN A 46 41.07 -46.18 13.46
C ASN A 46 41.00 -45.92 14.96
N ASP A 47 41.43 -46.88 15.76
CA ASP A 47 41.58 -46.76 17.22
C ASP A 47 43.04 -46.47 17.62
N GLY A 48 44.00 -46.88 16.79
CA GLY A 48 45.42 -46.57 16.91
C GLY A 48 45.85 -45.32 16.14
N MET A 49 46.99 -45.37 15.47
CA MET A 49 47.52 -44.29 14.64
C MET A 49 47.47 -44.68 13.16
N MET A 50 46.83 -43.85 12.34
CA MET A 50 46.98 -43.88 10.89
C MET A 50 47.93 -42.76 10.49
N HIS A 51 49.03 -43.08 9.80
CA HIS A 51 50.08 -42.10 9.48
C HIS A 51 50.38 -42.11 7.97
N LYS A 52 50.08 -41.03 7.25
CA LYS A 52 50.61 -40.81 5.90
C LYS A 52 52.01 -40.19 6.02
N SER A 53 53.04 -41.03 5.94
CA SER A 53 54.42 -40.61 6.25
C SER A 53 55.33 -40.43 5.03
N ALA A 54 54.98 -41.03 3.88
CA ALA A 54 55.69 -40.85 2.62
C ALA A 54 54.74 -40.93 1.42
N GLY A 55 55.24 -40.64 0.21
CA GLY A 55 54.42 -40.43 -0.99
C GLY A 55 53.99 -38.97 -1.10
N VAL A 56 54.01 -38.44 -2.32
CA VAL A 56 53.87 -36.98 -2.57
C VAL A 56 52.52 -36.61 -3.16
N GLU A 57 51.76 -37.59 -3.64
CA GLU A 57 50.45 -37.39 -4.24
C GLU A 57 49.34 -37.69 -3.22
N MET A 58 48.11 -37.75 -3.71
CA MET A 58 46.92 -38.01 -2.91
C MET A 58 46.75 -39.51 -2.66
N THR A 59 46.46 -39.86 -1.41
CA THR A 59 45.89 -41.15 -1.03
C THR A 59 44.44 -40.95 -0.60
N SER A 60 43.50 -41.55 -1.33
CA SER A 60 42.08 -41.50 -1.01
C SER A 60 41.64 -42.71 -0.17
N VAL A 61 40.87 -42.44 0.87
CA VAL A 61 40.14 -43.42 1.68
C VAL A 61 38.66 -43.35 1.29
N SER A 62 38.23 -44.29 0.47
CA SER A 62 36.89 -44.35 -0.13
C SER A 62 35.90 -45.20 0.67
N THR A 63 36.23 -45.55 1.91
CA THR A 63 35.42 -46.36 2.84
C THR A 63 34.78 -45.48 3.91
N THR A 64 33.73 -45.94 4.59
CA THR A 64 33.25 -45.26 5.80
C THR A 64 34.40 -45.25 6.81
N PHE A 65 34.88 -44.08 7.21
CA PHE A 65 36.06 -43.95 8.05
C PHE A 65 35.68 -43.35 9.41
N ASN A 66 35.93 -44.10 10.48
CA ASN A 66 35.74 -43.67 11.86
C ASN A 66 37.09 -43.50 12.54
N ASN A 67 37.31 -42.36 13.20
CA ASN A 67 38.53 -42.10 13.94
C ASN A 67 38.25 -41.97 15.45
N ARG A 68 38.78 -42.89 16.25
CA ARG A 68 38.85 -42.78 17.72
C ARG A 68 40.29 -42.61 18.24
N GLY A 69 41.28 -42.89 17.41
CA GLY A 69 42.71 -42.71 17.70
C GLY A 69 43.28 -41.44 17.08
N THR A 70 44.41 -41.55 16.37
CA THR A 70 45.09 -40.41 15.74
C THR A 70 45.26 -40.62 14.24
N VAL A 71 44.98 -39.60 13.44
CA VAL A 71 45.37 -39.51 12.03
C VAL A 71 46.46 -38.47 11.90
N LYS A 72 47.62 -38.87 11.39
CA LYS A 72 48.77 -37.99 11.18
C LYS A 72 49.14 -37.91 9.70
N VAL A 73 49.31 -36.71 9.18
CA VAL A 73 49.77 -36.47 7.79
C VAL A 73 51.08 -35.70 7.84
N THR A 74 52.15 -36.33 7.37
CA THR A 74 53.50 -35.74 7.32
C THR A 74 54.12 -35.78 5.92
N SER A 75 53.39 -36.27 4.92
CA SER A 75 53.80 -36.24 3.52
C SER A 75 52.60 -36.29 2.58
N GLY A 76 52.67 -35.60 1.44
CA GLY A 76 51.64 -35.65 0.40
C GLY A 76 50.26 -35.20 0.87
N GLN A 77 49.21 -35.86 0.37
CA GLN A 77 47.82 -35.57 0.71
C GLN A 77 47.06 -36.82 1.15
N LEU A 78 46.22 -36.69 2.18
CA LEU A 78 45.30 -37.73 2.62
C LEU A 78 43.86 -37.24 2.46
N GLN A 79 43.06 -37.95 1.67
CA GLN A 79 41.66 -37.59 1.42
C GLN A 79 40.73 -38.62 2.03
N LEU A 80 39.80 -38.18 2.89
CA LEU A 80 38.80 -39.03 3.55
C LEU A 80 37.43 -38.79 2.90
N ARG A 81 37.01 -39.69 2.00
CA ARG A 81 35.91 -39.44 1.04
C ARG A 81 34.50 -39.75 1.55
N ARG A 82 34.39 -40.50 2.64
CA ARG A 82 33.11 -40.85 3.24
C ARG A 82 33.15 -40.56 4.73
N GLY A 83 32.09 -39.95 5.23
CA GLY A 83 32.02 -39.56 6.62
C GLY A 83 31.72 -40.70 7.58
N GLY A 84 31.99 -40.46 8.86
CA GLY A 84 31.85 -41.40 9.96
C GLY A 84 31.81 -40.67 11.31
N MET A 85 31.99 -41.40 12.40
CA MET A 85 32.07 -40.86 13.76
C MET A 85 33.51 -40.59 14.13
N ASP A 86 33.82 -39.34 14.46
CA ASP A 86 35.17 -38.88 14.78
C ASP A 86 35.22 -38.38 16.22
N THR A 87 35.89 -39.14 17.10
CA THR A 87 36.18 -38.76 18.49
C THR A 87 37.67 -38.61 18.78
N GLY A 88 38.51 -39.05 17.84
CA GLY A 88 39.97 -38.99 17.91
C GLY A 88 40.55 -37.72 17.28
N ASP A 89 41.87 -37.66 17.21
CA ASP A 89 42.66 -36.49 16.81
C ASP A 89 43.17 -36.57 15.37
N TYR A 90 43.38 -35.40 14.77
CA TYR A 90 43.97 -35.20 13.46
C TYR A 90 45.17 -34.25 13.57
N SER A 91 46.28 -34.57 12.91
CA SER A 91 47.47 -33.71 12.88
C SER A 91 48.09 -33.64 11.50
N VAL A 92 48.36 -32.43 11.02
CA VAL A 92 48.83 -32.15 9.66
C VAL A 92 50.10 -31.31 9.71
N GLU A 93 51.20 -31.79 9.15
CA GLU A 93 52.47 -31.04 9.11
C GLU A 93 52.54 -30.09 7.90
N SER A 94 53.38 -29.06 8.00
CA SER A 94 53.57 -28.05 6.95
C SER A 94 53.83 -28.67 5.57
N GLY A 95 53.21 -28.09 4.53
CA GLY A 95 53.34 -28.55 3.14
C GLY A 95 52.54 -29.81 2.81
N THR A 96 51.73 -30.32 3.73
CA THR A 96 50.86 -31.49 3.52
C THR A 96 49.39 -31.12 3.61
N THR A 97 48.51 -32.00 3.11
CA THR A 97 47.06 -31.76 3.11
C THR A 97 46.28 -32.91 3.73
N LEU A 98 45.36 -32.60 4.63
CA LEU A 98 44.26 -33.48 5.02
C LEU A 98 42.97 -32.94 4.43
N GLU A 99 42.30 -33.72 3.58
CA GLU A 99 41.05 -33.34 2.94
C GLU A 99 39.91 -34.24 3.43
N PHE A 100 38.93 -33.65 4.10
CA PHE A 100 37.63 -34.26 4.34
C PHE A 100 36.77 -34.02 3.10
N ALA A 101 36.67 -35.00 2.21
CA ALA A 101 35.97 -34.85 0.94
C ALA A 101 34.60 -35.54 0.98
N GLY A 102 33.51 -34.86 0.68
CA GLY A 102 32.18 -35.48 0.58
C GLY A 102 31.62 -36.16 1.85
N GLY A 103 30.31 -36.44 1.83
CA GLY A 103 29.62 -37.13 2.92
C GLY A 103 29.42 -36.31 4.20
N ASN A 104 28.79 -36.91 5.22
CA ASN A 104 28.48 -36.25 6.49
C ASN A 104 29.42 -36.74 7.58
N ARG A 105 30.16 -35.82 8.24
CA ARG A 105 31.03 -36.12 9.37
C ARG A 105 30.61 -35.36 10.61
N THR A 106 30.79 -36.00 11.77
CA THR A 106 30.61 -35.36 13.06
C THR A 106 31.90 -35.46 13.85
N LEU A 107 32.57 -34.32 14.05
CA LEU A 107 33.70 -34.20 14.97
C LEU A 107 33.16 -33.96 16.38
N SER A 108 33.56 -34.80 17.32
CA SER A 108 33.13 -34.72 18.73
C SER A 108 33.80 -33.56 19.48
N LEU A 109 33.29 -33.23 20.66
CA LEU A 109 33.87 -32.24 21.59
C LEU A 109 35.32 -32.53 22.00
N THR A 110 35.74 -33.79 21.91
CA THR A 110 37.08 -34.24 22.28
C THR A 110 38.04 -34.30 21.10
N THR A 111 37.56 -34.12 19.87
CA THR A 111 38.40 -34.17 18.67
C THR A 111 39.20 -32.88 18.58
N SER A 112 40.53 -33.01 18.47
CA SER A 112 41.41 -31.93 18.07
C SER A 112 41.91 -32.13 16.64
N VAL A 113 41.89 -31.08 15.84
CA VAL A 113 42.53 -31.04 14.53
C VAL A 113 43.65 -30.01 14.61
N SER A 114 44.89 -30.42 14.39
CA SER A 114 46.06 -29.61 14.69
C SER A 114 47.14 -29.60 13.61
N GLY A 115 48.03 -28.62 13.67
CA GLY A 115 49.27 -28.58 12.91
C GLY A 115 49.26 -27.62 11.71
N THR A 116 50.45 -27.43 11.12
CA THR A 116 50.81 -26.31 10.24
C THR A 116 50.59 -26.58 8.76
N GLY A 117 49.94 -27.69 8.41
CA GLY A 117 49.57 -28.03 7.04
C GLY A 117 48.22 -27.48 6.61
N THR A 118 47.73 -27.95 5.46
CA THR A 118 46.41 -27.57 4.92
C THR A 118 45.35 -28.56 5.38
N ILE A 119 44.24 -28.05 5.93
CA ILE A 119 43.03 -28.85 6.18
C ILE A 119 41.93 -28.36 5.24
N SER A 120 41.34 -29.27 4.47
CA SER A 120 40.30 -28.98 3.47
C SER A 120 39.01 -29.76 3.72
N PHE A 121 37.86 -29.19 3.38
CA PHE A 121 36.53 -29.81 3.57
C PHE A 121 35.73 -29.99 2.27
N ALA A 122 36.41 -30.14 1.13
CA ALA A 122 35.84 -30.14 -0.21
C ALA A 122 34.53 -30.94 -0.37
N GLY A 123 33.40 -30.23 -0.45
CA GLY A 123 32.08 -30.81 -0.69
C GLY A 123 31.55 -31.74 0.42
N ALA A 124 32.17 -31.73 1.61
CA ALA A 124 31.71 -32.47 2.78
C ALA A 124 30.78 -31.63 3.65
N ILE A 125 29.81 -32.27 4.30
CA ILE A 125 29.03 -31.67 5.39
C ILE A 125 29.71 -32.05 6.70
N ILE A 126 30.26 -31.06 7.41
CA ILE A 126 30.95 -31.27 8.69
C ILE A 126 30.17 -30.64 9.83
N THR A 127 29.66 -31.47 10.73
CA THR A 127 29.22 -31.03 12.06
C THR A 127 30.42 -31.03 12.99
N ASN A 128 31.03 -29.86 13.23
CA ASN A 128 32.13 -29.75 14.17
C ASN A 128 31.65 -29.40 15.58
N ASN A 129 32.01 -30.24 16.56
CA ASN A 129 31.94 -29.90 17.98
C ASN A 129 33.34 -29.82 18.64
N GLY A 130 34.42 -30.16 17.93
CA GLY A 130 35.79 -30.20 18.45
C GLY A 130 36.59 -28.90 18.25
N SER A 131 37.90 -28.95 18.45
CA SER A 131 38.83 -27.82 18.32
C SER A 131 39.71 -27.90 17.07
N PHE A 132 40.03 -26.73 16.49
CA PHE A 132 41.02 -26.57 15.41
C PHE A 132 42.18 -25.67 15.87
N ASN A 133 43.43 -26.14 15.68
CA ASN A 133 44.65 -25.43 16.08
C ASN A 133 45.77 -25.57 15.01
N PRO A 134 45.96 -24.59 14.10
CA PRO A 134 46.93 -24.62 13.02
C PRO A 134 48.42 -24.59 13.45
N GLY A 135 48.74 -24.58 14.75
CA GLY A 135 50.12 -24.59 15.23
C GLY A 135 50.88 -23.26 15.05
N ASP A 136 52.21 -23.27 15.28
CA ASP A 136 53.06 -22.06 15.37
C ASP A 136 53.66 -21.57 14.03
N SER A 137 53.27 -22.12 12.88
CA SER A 137 53.74 -21.72 11.54
C SER A 137 52.55 -21.57 10.60
N PRO A 138 52.58 -20.66 9.60
CA PRO A 138 51.40 -20.27 8.82
C PRO A 138 50.64 -21.49 8.31
N GLY A 139 49.57 -21.82 9.01
CA GLY A 139 48.61 -22.84 8.65
C GLY A 139 47.47 -22.20 7.87
N ILE A 140 46.99 -22.89 6.83
CA ILE A 140 45.80 -22.47 6.09
C ILE A 140 44.69 -23.47 6.36
N LEU A 141 43.66 -23.03 7.09
CA LEU A 141 42.40 -23.77 7.19
C LEU A 141 41.55 -23.39 5.97
N HIS A 142 41.45 -24.29 4.99
CA HIS A 142 40.72 -24.06 3.75
C HIS A 142 39.34 -24.72 3.82
N VAL A 143 38.29 -23.96 4.11
CA VAL A 143 36.92 -24.45 4.07
C VAL A 143 36.36 -24.31 2.67
N SER A 144 36.53 -25.34 1.85
CA SER A 144 35.93 -25.42 0.52
C SER A 144 34.67 -26.28 0.53
N GLY A 145 33.51 -25.76 0.13
CA GLY A 145 32.21 -26.49 0.17
C GLY A 145 31.29 -26.02 1.31
N ASP A 146 30.20 -26.77 1.54
CA ASP A 146 29.16 -26.37 2.50
C ASP A 146 29.47 -26.83 3.93
N TYR A 147 29.82 -25.91 4.82
CA TYR A 147 29.94 -26.17 6.25
C TYR A 147 28.58 -25.98 6.94
N SER A 148 28.10 -26.97 7.70
CA SER A 148 26.79 -26.89 8.38
C SER A 148 26.85 -27.43 9.81
N GLN A 149 26.62 -26.55 10.78
CA GLN A 149 26.33 -26.95 12.15
C GLN A 149 24.85 -27.33 12.26
N THR A 150 24.55 -28.55 12.70
CA THR A 150 23.16 -29.03 12.84
C THR A 150 22.63 -28.91 14.26
N ALA A 151 23.45 -28.45 15.21
CA ALA A 151 23.11 -28.26 16.62
C ALA A 151 23.87 -27.04 17.19
N LEU A 152 23.37 -26.46 18.29
CA LEU A 152 24.04 -25.36 19.01
C LEU A 152 25.43 -25.78 19.50
N ALA A 153 26.48 -25.34 18.81
CA ALA A 153 27.88 -25.67 19.12
C ALA A 153 28.80 -24.46 18.88
N SER A 154 30.05 -24.54 19.35
CA SER A 154 31.07 -23.52 19.07
C SER A 154 32.11 -24.08 18.09
N LEU A 155 32.38 -23.37 16.99
CA LEU A 155 33.58 -23.61 16.19
C LEU A 155 34.69 -22.77 16.82
N ASN A 156 35.59 -23.44 17.55
CA ASN A 156 36.76 -22.81 18.15
C ASN A 156 37.94 -22.97 17.18
N ILE A 157 38.41 -21.84 16.65
CA ILE A 157 39.63 -21.78 15.85
C ILE A 157 40.65 -21.02 16.69
N GLU A 158 41.62 -21.75 17.20
CA GLU A 158 42.81 -21.17 17.84
C GLU A 158 43.76 -20.79 16.71
N LEU A 159 44.21 -19.55 16.59
CA LEU A 159 45.23 -19.15 15.60
C LEU A 159 46.53 -18.82 16.35
N GLY A 160 47.63 -19.40 15.89
CA GLY A 160 48.98 -19.25 16.44
C GLY A 160 49.88 -18.38 15.57
N GLY A 161 51.15 -18.21 15.95
CA GLY A 161 52.19 -17.76 15.02
C GLY A 161 52.22 -16.29 14.56
N LEU A 162 51.42 -15.36 15.11
CA LEU A 162 51.45 -13.94 14.69
C LEU A 162 52.73 -13.18 15.13
N VAL A 163 53.86 -13.44 14.46
CA VAL A 163 55.04 -12.57 14.54
C VAL A 163 54.86 -11.42 13.55
N VAL A 164 55.06 -10.18 14.01
CA VAL A 164 54.99 -8.99 13.15
C VAL A 164 56.03 -9.11 12.03
N GLY A 165 55.59 -9.39 10.80
CA GLY A 165 56.43 -9.30 9.59
C GLY A 165 56.52 -10.55 8.71
N ASP A 166 56.00 -11.70 9.12
CA ASP A 166 55.94 -12.93 8.31
C ASP A 166 54.48 -13.45 8.18
N GLU A 167 54.24 -14.32 7.20
CA GLU A 167 52.90 -14.82 6.79
C GLU A 167 52.05 -15.35 7.96
N PHE A 168 50.77 -14.95 8.00
CA PHE A 168 49.81 -15.24 9.07
C PHE A 168 49.11 -16.59 8.90
N ASP A 169 48.61 -17.20 9.99
CA ASP A 169 47.59 -18.26 9.90
C ASP A 169 46.32 -17.69 9.24
N GLN A 170 45.77 -18.39 8.24
CA GLN A 170 44.65 -17.92 7.42
C GLN A 170 43.45 -18.87 7.50
N LEU A 171 42.26 -18.33 7.73
CA LEU A 171 40.98 -19.00 7.48
C LEU A 171 40.46 -18.56 6.11
N ALA A 172 40.47 -19.47 5.14
CA ALA A 172 39.93 -19.21 3.81
C ALA A 172 38.64 -20.02 3.61
N VAL A 173 37.50 -19.35 3.44
CA VAL A 173 36.21 -20.01 3.15
C VAL A 173 35.87 -19.79 1.68
N THR A 174 35.76 -20.88 0.91
CA THR A 174 35.29 -20.88 -0.48
C THR A 174 33.99 -21.70 -0.56
N GLY A 175 32.84 -21.07 -0.35
CA GLY A 175 31.53 -21.75 -0.32
C GLY A 175 30.55 -21.13 0.68
N THR A 176 29.45 -21.82 0.97
CA THR A 176 28.42 -21.40 1.93
C THR A 176 28.72 -21.98 3.33
N ALA A 177 28.80 -21.15 4.37
CA ALA A 177 28.97 -21.60 5.76
C ALA A 177 27.71 -21.29 6.59
N GLN A 178 27.03 -22.32 7.07
CA GLN A 178 25.90 -22.22 8.01
C GLN A 178 26.38 -22.52 9.44
N LEU A 179 26.45 -21.47 10.25
CA LEU A 179 26.81 -21.52 11.67
C LEU A 179 25.54 -21.49 12.52
N HIS A 180 25.32 -22.51 13.36
CA HIS A 180 24.28 -22.53 14.37
C HIS A 180 24.96 -22.51 15.75
N GLY A 181 25.41 -21.32 16.18
CA GLY A 181 26.13 -21.14 17.44
C GLY A 181 27.18 -20.03 17.37
N ALA A 182 28.28 -20.17 18.12
CA ALA A 182 29.35 -19.17 18.18
C ALA A 182 30.56 -19.59 17.32
N LEU A 183 31.14 -18.64 16.57
CA LEU A 183 32.50 -18.76 16.04
C LEU A 183 33.43 -18.06 17.03
N ASN A 184 34.27 -18.82 17.72
CA ASN A 184 35.26 -18.26 18.62
C ASN A 184 36.62 -18.31 17.93
N LEU A 185 37.13 -17.14 17.53
CA LEU A 185 38.52 -16.99 17.14
C LEU A 185 39.33 -16.63 18.39
N ILE A 186 40.28 -17.49 18.75
CA ILE A 186 41.19 -17.27 19.87
C ILE A 186 42.56 -16.96 19.29
N LEU A 187 43.07 -15.75 19.52
CA LEU A 187 44.38 -15.32 19.07
C LEU A 187 45.41 -15.59 20.17
N HIS A 188 46.39 -16.44 19.89
CA HIS A 188 47.47 -16.74 20.84
C HIS A 188 48.63 -15.72 20.75
N ASN A 189 49.55 -15.76 21.72
CA ASN A 189 50.80 -14.97 21.78
C ASN A 189 50.71 -13.47 22.11
N ASN A 190 49.71 -13.03 22.90
CA ASN A 190 49.58 -11.63 23.34
C ASN A 190 49.61 -10.63 22.18
N PHE A 191 48.95 -10.95 21.06
CA PHE A 191 48.80 -10.00 19.97
C PHE A 191 48.02 -8.78 20.46
N VAL A 192 48.72 -7.65 20.57
CA VAL A 192 48.13 -6.33 20.85
C VAL A 192 48.17 -5.56 19.53
N PRO A 193 47.03 -5.46 18.80
CA PRO A 193 47.01 -4.73 17.54
C PRO A 193 47.44 -3.27 17.75
N SER A 194 48.32 -2.78 16.89
CA SER A 194 48.76 -1.39 16.89
C SER A 194 47.70 -0.48 16.28
N ARG A 195 47.71 0.80 16.65
CA ARG A 195 46.78 1.81 16.11
C ARG A 195 46.91 1.91 14.59
N GLY A 196 45.96 1.34 13.86
CA GLY A 196 45.94 1.32 12.39
C GLY A 196 46.00 -0.07 11.77
N ASP A 197 46.19 -1.12 12.58
CA ASP A 197 46.13 -2.50 12.10
C ASP A 197 44.69 -2.89 11.76
N SER A 198 44.51 -3.60 10.64
CA SER A 198 43.22 -4.09 10.17
C SER A 198 43.22 -5.62 10.18
N PHE A 199 42.25 -6.22 10.87
CA PHE A 199 41.94 -7.64 10.72
C PHE A 199 40.82 -7.76 9.67
N GLN A 200 41.02 -8.61 8.66
CA GLN A 200 40.01 -8.88 7.64
C GLN A 200 39.44 -10.28 7.86
N VAL A 201 38.17 -10.36 8.25
CA VAL A 201 37.39 -11.58 8.08
C VAL A 201 36.76 -11.49 6.68
N LEU A 202 37.28 -12.24 5.71
CA LEU A 202 36.61 -12.39 4.43
C LEU A 202 35.41 -13.33 4.62
N THR A 203 34.25 -12.78 4.94
CA THR A 203 32.98 -13.50 4.77
C THR A 203 32.51 -13.32 3.34
N TYR A 204 32.42 -14.43 2.59
CA TYR A 204 31.63 -14.45 1.36
C TYR A 204 30.16 -14.69 1.75
N ALA A 205 29.40 -13.62 1.89
CA ALA A 205 27.94 -13.73 1.88
C ALA A 205 27.50 -13.90 0.42
N ALA A 206 27.05 -15.10 0.07
CA ALA A 206 26.41 -15.33 -1.21
C ALA A 206 24.95 -14.88 -1.11
N HIS A 207 24.60 -13.67 -1.58
CA HIS A 207 23.30 -13.45 -2.24
C HIS A 207 23.38 -12.29 -3.29
N SER A 208 23.01 -12.67 -4.52
CA SER A 208 22.72 -11.89 -5.75
C SER A 208 23.54 -10.64 -6.13
N SER A 209 24.58 -10.88 -6.95
CA SER A 209 24.92 -10.08 -8.15
C SER A 209 25.42 -8.63 -8.07
N ARG A 210 25.70 -8.06 -6.89
CA ARG A 210 26.58 -6.89 -6.78
C ARG A 210 27.55 -7.02 -5.61
N PHE A 211 28.83 -6.81 -5.91
CA PHE A 211 29.90 -6.75 -4.93
C PHE A 211 29.92 -5.35 -4.33
N ASP A 212 29.45 -5.18 -3.10
CA ASP A 212 29.86 -4.01 -2.33
C ASP A 212 29.70 -4.23 -0.83
N SER A 213 30.82 -4.56 -0.19
CA SER A 213 31.34 -3.87 1.00
C SER A 213 32.31 -4.79 1.75
N VAL A 214 33.56 -4.35 1.78
CA VAL A 214 34.55 -4.84 2.74
C VAL A 214 34.08 -4.39 4.12
N VAL A 215 33.60 -5.30 4.97
CA VAL A 215 33.38 -4.97 6.38
C VAL A 215 34.75 -4.73 7.03
N THR A 216 35.21 -3.48 6.98
CA THR A 216 36.40 -3.03 7.70
C THR A 216 35.94 -2.63 9.10
N GLN A 217 35.80 -3.60 10.02
CA GLN A 217 35.50 -3.25 11.40
C GLN A 217 36.80 -2.82 12.09
N ARG A 218 36.98 -1.50 12.21
CA ARG A 218 38.12 -0.89 12.91
C ARG A 218 37.79 -0.86 14.40
N PHE A 219 38.46 -1.68 15.20
CA PHE A 219 38.32 -1.64 16.65
C PHE A 219 39.14 -0.48 17.23
N ASP A 220 38.50 0.38 18.01
CA ASP A 220 39.17 1.31 18.93
C ASP A 220 39.11 0.66 20.32
N VAL A 221 40.26 0.27 20.88
CA VAL A 221 40.34 -0.35 22.21
C VAL A 221 41.17 0.55 23.12
N ASP A 222 40.50 1.22 24.07
CA ASP A 222 41.14 2.18 25.00
C ASP A 222 41.58 1.55 26.33
N THR A 223 41.48 0.23 26.55
CA THR A 223 42.10 -0.40 27.75
C THR A 223 42.39 -1.89 27.57
N ALA A 224 43.52 -2.33 28.14
CA ALA A 224 44.04 -3.69 28.04
C ALA A 224 43.15 -4.72 28.75
N TYR A 225 42.76 -5.78 28.04
CA TYR A 225 42.22 -7.01 28.60
C TYR A 225 43.08 -8.21 28.16
N THR A 226 43.35 -9.10 29.10
CA THR A 226 43.88 -10.46 28.88
C THR A 226 42.72 -11.36 28.44
N ASP A 227 42.91 -12.10 27.35
CA ASP A 227 41.91 -12.88 26.60
C ASP A 227 40.81 -12.04 25.93
N THR A 228 40.92 -11.90 24.61
CA THR A 228 39.91 -11.26 23.76
C THR A 228 39.17 -12.35 22.97
N SER A 229 37.92 -12.62 23.33
CA SER A 229 36.99 -13.31 22.45
C SER A 229 36.39 -12.30 21.47
N LEU A 230 36.57 -12.52 20.17
CA LEU A 230 35.87 -11.78 19.12
C LEU A 230 34.58 -12.51 18.78
N ILE A 231 33.45 -12.01 19.28
CA ILE A 231 32.12 -12.48 18.88
C ILE A 231 31.68 -11.63 17.69
N LEU A 232 31.60 -12.24 16.50
CA LEU A 232 31.03 -11.60 15.32
C LEU A 232 29.52 -11.89 15.30
N THR A 233 28.71 -10.90 15.67
CA THR A 233 27.25 -10.96 15.51
C THR A 233 26.90 -10.27 14.18
N VAL A 234 26.33 -11.01 13.22
CA VAL A 234 25.66 -10.39 12.07
C VAL A 234 24.37 -9.78 12.60
N LEU A 235 24.29 -8.46 12.62
CA LEU A 235 23.13 -7.73 13.08
C LEU A 235 22.33 -7.30 11.85
N ASN A 236 21.03 -7.59 11.84
CA ASN A 236 20.08 -7.03 10.88
C ASN A 236 20.04 -5.51 11.07
N ASN A 237 20.38 -4.74 10.05
CA ASN A 237 20.17 -3.31 10.08
C ASN A 237 18.66 -3.03 9.98
N HIS A 238 18.17 -2.07 10.76
CA HIS A 238 16.78 -1.67 10.61
C HIS A 238 16.64 -0.86 9.32
N PRO A 239 15.48 -0.94 8.64
CA PRO A 239 15.19 -0.06 7.53
C PRO A 239 15.12 1.40 8.03
N VAL A 240 15.27 2.35 7.12
CA VAL A 240 15.11 3.78 7.36
C VAL A 240 13.93 4.26 6.53
N ALA A 241 12.89 4.71 7.22
CA ALA A 241 11.71 5.31 6.60
C ALA A 241 11.88 6.84 6.56
N ASP A 242 11.72 7.44 5.38
CA ASP A 242 11.82 8.89 5.19
C ASP A 242 10.44 9.52 5.00
N ASP A 243 10.23 10.72 5.53
CA ASP A 243 8.94 11.42 5.44
C ASP A 243 8.52 11.71 3.99
N ASP A 244 7.22 11.59 3.73
CA ASP A 244 6.61 11.77 2.42
C ASP A 244 5.75 13.04 2.34
N HIS A 245 5.63 13.56 1.12
CA HIS A 245 4.76 14.68 0.81
C HIS A 245 3.89 14.39 -0.41
N ALA A 246 2.61 14.71 -0.33
CA ALA A 246 1.69 14.67 -1.45
C ALA A 246 0.80 15.91 -1.49
N THR A 247 0.26 16.19 -2.67
CA THR A 247 -0.72 17.26 -2.88
C THR A 247 -1.89 16.72 -3.68
N THR A 248 -3.10 17.13 -3.34
CA THR A 248 -4.30 16.82 -4.10
C THR A 248 -5.27 18.00 -4.04
N ASP A 249 -6.23 18.02 -4.95
CA ASP A 249 -7.40 18.87 -4.79
C ASP A 249 -8.35 18.21 -3.78
N GLU A 250 -9.20 18.98 -3.11
CA GLU A 250 -10.24 18.40 -2.25
C GLU A 250 -11.16 17.46 -3.04
N ASP A 251 -11.79 16.52 -2.33
CA ASP A 251 -12.65 15.46 -2.89
C ASP A 251 -11.97 14.52 -3.91
N VAL A 252 -10.66 14.69 -4.14
CA VAL A 252 -9.87 13.86 -5.05
C VAL A 252 -8.92 12.98 -4.26
N ALA A 253 -9.06 11.66 -4.44
CA ALA A 253 -8.12 10.70 -3.87
C ALA A 253 -6.75 10.76 -4.55
N VAL A 254 -5.68 10.60 -3.77
CA VAL A 254 -4.29 10.61 -4.23
C VAL A 254 -3.55 9.32 -3.83
N PRO A 255 -2.94 8.59 -4.79
CA PRO A 255 -2.06 7.47 -4.48
C PRO A 255 -0.63 7.96 -4.14
N ILE A 256 -0.05 7.42 -3.08
CA ILE A 256 1.25 7.80 -2.53
C ILE A 256 2.15 6.56 -2.44
N GLN A 257 3.31 6.59 -3.10
CA GLN A 257 4.31 5.51 -3.08
C GLN A 257 5.27 5.72 -1.90
N VAL A 258 4.85 5.28 -0.71
CA VAL A 258 5.54 5.64 0.54
C VAL A 258 6.93 5.01 0.72
N VAL A 259 7.27 3.94 -0.02
CA VAL A 259 8.57 3.27 0.13
C VAL A 259 9.66 3.73 -0.86
N ASN A 260 9.35 4.68 -1.75
CA ASN A 260 10.25 5.01 -2.85
C ASN A 260 11.51 5.76 -2.41
N ASN A 261 11.41 6.51 -1.31
CA ASN A 261 12.48 7.25 -0.65
C ASN A 261 13.11 6.46 0.51
N ASP A 262 12.46 5.40 0.97
CA ASP A 262 12.96 4.55 2.04
C ASP A 262 14.17 3.71 1.63
N SER A 263 14.95 3.29 2.61
CA SER A 263 16.15 2.49 2.37
C SER A 263 16.37 1.40 3.41
N ASP A 264 17.06 0.35 2.98
CA ASP A 264 17.57 -0.68 3.84
C ASP A 264 19.04 -0.93 3.50
N LEU A 265 19.90 -0.99 4.52
CA LEU A 265 21.35 -1.11 4.32
C LEU A 265 21.77 -2.52 3.89
N ASP A 266 20.99 -3.52 4.28
CA ASP A 266 21.20 -4.93 3.90
C ASP A 266 20.66 -5.22 2.49
N GLY A 267 19.83 -4.30 1.95
CA GLY A 267 19.24 -4.38 0.61
C GLY A 267 17.96 -5.21 0.57
N ASP A 268 17.32 -5.39 1.72
CA ASP A 268 16.08 -6.16 1.83
C ASP A 268 14.88 -5.43 1.21
N ALA A 269 13.91 -6.23 0.76
CA ALA A 269 12.69 -5.70 0.17
C ALA A 269 11.75 -5.15 1.25
N LEU A 270 11.42 -3.86 1.15
CA LEU A 270 10.56 -3.17 2.11
C LEU A 270 9.08 -3.42 1.86
N SER A 271 8.33 -3.58 2.94
CA SER A 271 6.87 -3.77 2.90
C SER A 271 6.18 -2.86 3.91
N VAL A 272 4.99 -2.34 3.55
CA VAL A 272 4.16 -1.55 4.45
C VAL A 272 3.43 -2.48 5.42
N MET A 273 3.63 -2.28 6.71
CA MET A 273 3.03 -3.07 7.79
C MET A 273 1.69 -2.50 8.26
N GLY A 274 1.52 -1.19 8.17
CA GLY A 274 0.30 -0.50 8.60
C GLY A 274 0.44 1.02 8.58
N TRP A 275 -0.66 1.70 8.86
CA TRP A 275 -0.76 3.15 8.93
C TRP A 275 -1.80 3.59 9.97
N THR A 276 -1.74 4.85 10.37
CA THR A 276 -2.78 5.50 11.18
C THR A 276 -3.79 6.20 10.28
N GLU A 277 -5.04 6.36 10.74
CA GLU A 277 -5.98 7.25 10.06
C GLU A 277 -5.65 8.72 10.37
N PRO A 278 -5.65 9.60 9.36
CA PRO A 278 -5.46 11.03 9.55
C PRO A 278 -6.74 11.70 10.12
N GLU A 279 -6.64 12.98 10.51
CA GLU A 279 -7.78 13.68 11.13
C GLU A 279 -8.83 14.11 10.10
N ASN A 280 -8.42 14.48 8.89
CA ASN A 280 -9.26 15.11 7.87
C ASN A 280 -9.35 14.31 6.57
N GLY A 281 -9.13 13.00 6.64
CA GLY A 281 -9.28 12.09 5.51
C GLY A 281 -9.35 10.64 5.95
N THR A 282 -9.19 9.73 5.00
CA THR A 282 -9.07 8.29 5.22
C THR A 282 -7.95 7.73 4.36
N VAL A 283 -7.27 6.68 4.85
CA VAL A 283 -6.19 6.01 4.11
C VAL A 283 -6.55 4.55 3.87
N THR A 284 -6.38 4.10 2.62
CA THR A 284 -6.60 2.70 2.22
C THR A 284 -5.37 2.13 1.50
N GLN A 285 -5.18 0.82 1.58
CA GLN A 285 -4.11 0.14 0.85
C GLN A 285 -4.40 0.14 -0.65
N GLY A 286 -3.44 0.58 -1.46
CA GLY A 286 -3.42 0.43 -2.91
C GLY A 286 -2.76 -0.87 -3.37
N SER A 287 -2.20 -0.89 -4.58
CA SER A 287 -1.35 -1.99 -5.03
C SER A 287 0.06 -1.87 -4.46
N ASP A 288 0.72 -3.01 -4.24
CA ASP A 288 2.10 -3.09 -3.76
C ASP A 288 2.28 -2.28 -2.46
N THR A 289 3.19 -1.30 -2.45
CA THR A 289 3.54 -0.44 -1.32
C THR A 289 2.86 0.94 -1.39
N THR A 290 1.77 1.06 -2.15
CA THR A 290 1.02 2.32 -2.32
C THR A 290 -0.03 2.48 -1.22
N LEU A 291 -0.13 3.68 -0.63
CA LEU A 291 -1.26 4.09 0.20
C LEU A 291 -2.10 5.14 -0.53
N ILE A 292 -3.42 5.04 -0.46
CA ILE A 292 -4.37 5.95 -1.11
C ILE A 292 -5.03 6.81 -0.04
N TYR A 293 -4.78 8.11 -0.07
CA TYR A 293 -5.42 9.10 0.80
C TYR A 293 -6.64 9.70 0.10
N MET A 294 -7.77 9.74 0.80
CA MET A 294 -8.99 10.44 0.39
C MET A 294 -9.30 11.52 1.43
N PRO A 295 -9.26 12.82 1.08
CA PRO A 295 -9.72 13.89 1.96
C PRO A 295 -11.19 13.67 2.40
N LYS A 296 -11.58 14.21 3.55
CA LYS A 296 -13.00 14.39 3.86
C LYS A 296 -13.61 15.37 2.86
N GLU A 297 -14.91 15.20 2.59
CA GLU A 297 -15.64 16.13 1.73
C GLU A 297 -15.41 17.57 2.20
N ASN A 298 -15.04 18.43 1.25
CA ASN A 298 -14.88 19.87 1.41
C ASN A 298 -13.75 20.29 2.38
N PHE A 299 -12.78 19.40 2.63
CA PHE A 299 -11.64 19.72 3.47
C PHE A 299 -10.52 20.39 2.67
N GLY A 300 -10.26 21.66 2.97
CA GLY A 300 -9.08 22.39 2.55
C GLY A 300 -8.03 22.53 3.66
N GLY A 301 -6.77 22.17 3.39
CA GLY A 301 -5.68 22.36 4.35
C GLY A 301 -4.60 21.27 4.33
N THR A 302 -3.85 21.15 5.42
CA THR A 302 -2.85 20.10 5.59
C THR A 302 -3.38 19.01 6.50
N ASP A 303 -3.14 17.75 6.12
CA ASP A 303 -3.44 16.56 6.90
C ASP A 303 -2.22 15.65 6.98
N ALA A 304 -2.16 14.77 7.97
CA ALA A 304 -1.00 13.91 8.17
C ALA A 304 -1.35 12.55 8.79
N PHE A 305 -0.61 11.52 8.38
CA PHE A 305 -0.67 10.19 8.97
C PHE A 305 0.71 9.55 9.05
N LEU A 306 0.87 8.55 9.91
CA LEU A 306 2.09 7.75 10.01
C LEU A 306 1.91 6.43 9.27
N TYR A 307 2.99 5.92 8.67
CA TYR A 307 3.07 4.55 8.15
C TYR A 307 4.30 3.84 8.71
N SER A 308 4.24 2.52 8.81
CA SER A 308 5.35 1.69 9.26
C SER A 308 5.77 0.69 8.19
N ILE A 309 7.07 0.49 8.06
CA ILE A 309 7.67 -0.48 7.12
C ILE A 309 8.39 -1.61 7.87
N SER A 310 8.61 -2.72 7.16
CA SER A 310 9.37 -3.88 7.61
C SER A 310 10.26 -4.41 6.50
N ASP A 311 11.47 -4.83 6.88
CA ASP A 311 12.44 -5.55 6.04
C ASP A 311 12.15 -7.06 5.91
N GLY A 312 11.20 -7.59 6.70
CA GLY A 312 10.88 -9.02 6.75
C GLY A 312 11.85 -9.87 7.60
N HIS A 313 12.90 -9.27 8.15
CA HIS A 313 13.93 -9.90 8.99
C HIS A 313 13.94 -9.36 10.43
N GLY A 314 13.00 -8.50 10.77
CA GLY A 314 12.70 -8.06 12.13
C GLY A 314 13.06 -6.60 12.40
N GLY A 315 13.60 -5.89 11.41
CA GLY A 315 13.74 -4.45 11.44
C GLY A 315 12.46 -3.77 10.97
N THR A 316 12.11 -2.69 11.66
CA THR A 316 10.96 -1.85 11.33
C THR A 316 11.29 -0.39 11.58
N ASP A 317 10.68 0.50 10.80
CA ASP A 317 10.74 1.94 11.04
C ASP A 317 9.40 2.61 10.69
N THR A 318 9.22 3.88 11.06
CA THR A 318 7.99 4.65 10.88
C THR A 318 8.29 6.06 10.43
N ALA A 319 7.57 6.53 9.41
CA ALA A 319 7.67 7.89 8.89
C ALA A 319 6.29 8.55 8.75
N GLN A 320 6.29 9.87 8.56
CA GLN A 320 5.10 10.68 8.38
C GLN A 320 4.84 11.00 6.91
N VAL A 321 3.59 10.83 6.48
CA VAL A 321 3.09 11.39 5.23
C VAL A 321 2.36 12.69 5.56
N THR A 322 2.74 13.79 4.92
CA THR A 322 2.01 15.06 4.98
C THR A 322 1.33 15.33 3.63
N VAL A 323 0.01 15.47 3.65
CA VAL A 323 -0.80 15.77 2.45
C VAL A 323 -1.29 17.21 2.51
N THR A 324 -1.06 17.98 1.45
CA THR A 324 -1.66 19.31 1.29
C THR A 324 -2.84 19.21 0.33
N VAL A 325 -4.03 19.48 0.84
CA VAL A 325 -5.29 19.49 0.10
C VAL A 325 -5.61 20.93 -0.33
N THR A 326 -5.67 21.13 -1.64
CA THR A 326 -5.98 22.42 -2.25
C THR A 326 -7.50 22.59 -2.29
N PRO A 327 -8.06 23.61 -1.62
CA PRO A 327 -9.48 23.91 -1.74
C PRO A 327 -9.84 24.21 -3.21
N VAL A 328 -10.97 23.68 -3.64
CA VAL A 328 -11.63 24.00 -4.90
C VAL A 328 -12.89 24.80 -4.54
N ASN A 329 -13.45 25.56 -5.48
CA ASN A 329 -14.67 26.31 -5.19
C ASN A 329 -15.89 25.43 -5.46
N ASP A 330 -16.73 25.20 -4.45
CA ASP A 330 -18.05 24.62 -4.64
C ASP A 330 -19.06 25.72 -5.01
N PRO A 331 -19.90 25.52 -6.04
CA PRO A 331 -20.96 26.46 -6.32
C PRO A 331 -22.00 26.44 -5.20
N PRO A 332 -22.68 27.58 -4.93
CA PRO A 332 -23.72 27.64 -3.93
C PRO A 332 -24.86 26.66 -4.24
N SER A 333 -25.59 26.23 -3.22
CA SER A 333 -26.70 25.26 -3.36
C SER A 333 -27.98 25.72 -2.64
N PHE A 334 -29.12 25.17 -3.06
CA PHE A 334 -30.43 25.47 -2.46
C PHE A 334 -30.92 24.30 -1.60
N THR A 335 -31.29 24.55 -0.34
CA THR A 335 -31.74 23.51 0.61
C THR A 335 -33.19 23.09 0.39
N ALA A 336 -34.09 24.04 0.09
CA ALA A 336 -35.41 23.86 -0.54
C ALA A 336 -36.22 25.17 -0.51
N LEU A 337 -36.44 25.80 -1.67
CA LEU A 337 -37.41 26.90 -1.76
C LEU A 337 -38.86 26.40 -1.57
N PRO A 338 -39.78 27.25 -1.06
CA PRO A 338 -41.20 26.89 -1.01
C PRO A 338 -41.77 26.66 -2.43
N ASP A 339 -42.62 25.64 -2.59
CA ASP A 339 -43.22 25.31 -3.90
C ASP A 339 -44.02 26.47 -4.49
N SER A 340 -44.72 27.22 -3.64
CA SER A 340 -45.48 28.39 -4.08
C SER A 340 -45.74 29.40 -2.97
N LEU A 341 -45.93 30.66 -3.39
CA LEU A 341 -46.25 31.80 -2.54
C LEU A 341 -47.58 32.42 -3.00
N MET A 342 -48.52 32.56 -2.07
CA MET A 342 -49.85 33.14 -2.34
C MET A 342 -49.87 34.59 -1.89
N LEU A 343 -50.14 35.52 -2.80
CA LEU A 343 -50.15 36.97 -2.54
C LEU A 343 -51.42 37.64 -3.06
N ASP A 344 -51.76 38.78 -2.47
CA ASP A 344 -52.83 39.64 -2.95
C ASP A 344 -52.29 40.69 -3.95
N PRO A 345 -53.10 41.15 -4.91
CA PRO A 345 -52.70 42.23 -5.83
C PRO A 345 -52.34 43.50 -5.06
N GLY A 346 -51.18 44.10 -5.37
CA GLY A 346 -50.70 45.31 -4.71
C GLY A 346 -50.12 45.07 -3.31
N SER A 347 -50.07 43.82 -2.85
CA SER A 347 -49.39 43.46 -1.60
C SER A 347 -47.89 43.28 -1.81
N SER A 348 -47.16 43.21 -0.70
CA SER A 348 -45.77 42.80 -0.68
C SER A 348 -45.55 41.78 0.43
N VAL A 349 -44.55 40.93 0.25
CA VAL A 349 -44.05 40.03 1.28
C VAL A 349 -42.54 40.14 1.35
N THR A 350 -41.98 39.96 2.54
CA THR A 350 -40.54 39.88 2.73
C THR A 350 -40.18 38.44 3.09
N VAL A 351 -39.20 37.88 2.39
CA VAL A 351 -38.67 36.53 2.59
C VAL A 351 -37.16 36.63 2.77
N SER A 352 -36.59 35.87 3.71
CA SER A 352 -35.14 35.70 3.84
C SER A 352 -34.68 34.66 2.83
N VAL A 353 -33.75 34.99 1.93
CA VAL A 353 -33.16 34.00 1.01
C VAL A 353 -32.01 33.22 1.64
N TRP A 354 -31.40 33.74 2.72
CA TRP A 354 -30.37 33.03 3.49
C TRP A 354 -30.88 31.75 4.14
N ASP A 355 -32.19 31.67 4.38
CA ASP A 355 -32.81 30.47 4.96
C ASP A 355 -32.77 29.27 3.99
N TYR A 356 -32.46 29.51 2.71
CA TYR A 356 -32.62 28.54 1.62
C TYR A 356 -31.36 28.31 0.79
N VAL A 357 -30.28 29.04 1.06
CA VAL A 357 -29.05 28.97 0.28
C VAL A 357 -27.88 28.71 1.22
N GLU A 358 -27.01 27.80 0.81
CA GLU A 358 -25.77 27.49 1.52
C GLU A 358 -24.63 27.38 0.51
N ASP A 359 -23.44 27.77 0.95
CA ASP A 359 -22.19 27.71 0.20
C ASP A 359 -21.11 27.22 1.17
N VAL A 360 -20.25 26.33 0.69
CA VAL A 360 -19.34 25.59 1.56
C VAL A 360 -18.13 26.45 1.93
N GLU A 361 -17.60 27.22 0.99
CA GLU A 361 -16.39 28.04 1.17
C GLU A 361 -16.74 29.50 1.50
N SER A 362 -17.86 30.00 1.00
CA SER A 362 -18.23 31.41 1.09
C SER A 362 -19.15 31.67 2.26
N ALA A 363 -18.78 32.66 3.09
CA ALA A 363 -19.72 33.22 4.05
C ALA A 363 -20.91 33.85 3.31
N ASP A 364 -22.14 33.59 3.76
CA ASP A 364 -23.41 34.09 3.18
C ASP A 364 -23.30 35.54 2.69
N SER A 365 -22.74 36.43 3.52
CA SER A 365 -22.59 37.86 3.21
C SER A 365 -21.82 38.22 1.94
N LEU A 366 -21.09 37.27 1.33
CA LEU A 366 -20.33 37.44 0.11
C LEU A 366 -21.08 36.97 -1.15
N LEU A 367 -22.19 36.25 -0.99
CA LEU A 367 -23.00 35.76 -2.10
C LEU A 367 -23.82 36.90 -2.74
N THR A 368 -23.95 36.85 -4.06
CA THR A 368 -24.72 37.83 -4.84
C THR A 368 -25.98 37.20 -5.44
N PHE A 369 -27.07 37.97 -5.51
CA PHE A 369 -28.38 37.48 -5.93
C PHE A 369 -28.94 38.27 -7.10
N GLU A 370 -29.48 37.55 -8.07
CA GLU A 370 -30.28 38.10 -9.17
C GLU A 370 -31.67 37.48 -9.18
N PHE A 371 -32.70 38.33 -9.27
CA PHE A 371 -34.10 37.91 -9.28
C PHE A 371 -34.72 38.23 -10.65
N PHE A 372 -35.39 37.24 -11.23
CA PHE A 372 -36.05 37.37 -12.53
C PHE A 372 -37.53 37.01 -12.40
N ALA A 373 -38.39 37.86 -12.94
CA ALA A 373 -39.83 37.62 -13.11
C ALA A 373 -40.33 38.34 -14.36
N HIS A 374 -41.63 38.20 -14.66
CA HIS A 374 -42.19 38.98 -15.76
C HIS A 374 -42.21 40.49 -15.38
N PRO A 375 -41.82 41.42 -16.27
CA PRO A 375 -41.66 42.84 -15.90
C PRO A 375 -42.96 43.54 -15.47
N ASP A 376 -44.11 42.97 -15.86
CA ASP A 376 -45.44 43.55 -15.60
C ASP A 376 -46.12 42.94 -14.34
N SER A 377 -45.45 42.05 -13.61
CA SER A 377 -46.06 41.26 -12.52
C SER A 377 -45.47 41.52 -11.13
N LEU A 378 -44.16 41.37 -10.98
CA LEU A 378 -43.47 41.41 -9.69
C LEU A 378 -42.30 42.40 -9.73
N ASP A 379 -42.09 43.07 -8.61
CA ASP A 379 -40.93 43.94 -8.36
C ASP A 379 -40.16 43.45 -7.13
N PHE A 380 -38.85 43.64 -7.11
CA PHE A 380 -37.95 43.09 -6.09
C PHE A 380 -37.11 44.18 -5.45
N ASN A 381 -37.07 44.20 -4.13
CA ASN A 381 -36.13 45.00 -3.37
C ASN A 381 -35.31 44.08 -2.46
N PHE A 382 -34.05 43.85 -2.81
CA PHE A 382 -33.15 42.97 -2.06
C PHE A 382 -32.24 43.80 -1.15
N ASP A 383 -32.26 43.47 0.15
CA ASP A 383 -31.29 43.96 1.12
C ASP A 383 -30.21 42.91 1.34
N GLY A 384 -29.09 43.04 0.62
CA GLY A 384 -27.97 42.10 0.69
C GLY A 384 -27.32 41.98 2.08
N MET A 385 -27.50 42.96 2.98
CA MET A 385 -26.97 42.86 4.35
C MET A 385 -27.81 41.94 5.23
N SER A 386 -29.13 41.92 5.02
CA SER A 386 -30.05 41.09 5.82
C SER A 386 -30.51 39.83 5.09
N GLY A 387 -30.24 39.70 3.79
CA GLY A 387 -30.73 38.62 2.91
C GLY A 387 -32.22 38.66 2.66
N ASN A 388 -32.88 39.75 3.05
CA ASN A 388 -34.30 39.88 2.87
C ASN A 388 -34.58 40.39 1.47
N VAL A 389 -35.41 39.66 0.72
CA VAL A 389 -36.04 40.15 -0.51
C VAL A 389 -37.48 40.51 -0.22
N THR A 390 -37.84 41.77 -0.49
CA THR A 390 -39.23 42.18 -0.55
C THR A 390 -39.75 41.99 -1.96
N ILE A 391 -40.71 41.08 -2.12
CA ILE A 391 -41.41 40.79 -3.37
C ILE A 391 -42.71 41.59 -3.36
N SER A 392 -42.86 42.52 -4.31
CA SER A 392 -44.03 43.38 -4.45
C SER A 392 -44.84 42.99 -5.67
N VAL A 393 -46.14 42.80 -5.50
CA VAL A 393 -47.05 42.43 -6.59
C VAL A 393 -47.63 43.69 -7.22
N ALA A 394 -47.56 43.81 -8.55
CA ALA A 394 -48.22 44.91 -9.25
C ALA A 394 -49.74 44.89 -8.98
N ALA A 395 -50.31 46.04 -8.63
CA ALA A 395 -51.73 46.15 -8.21
C ALA A 395 -52.75 45.64 -9.23
N ASN A 396 -52.35 45.58 -10.50
CA ASN A 396 -53.15 45.13 -11.64
C ASN A 396 -52.77 43.72 -12.12
N PHE A 397 -51.83 43.05 -11.46
CA PHE A 397 -51.42 41.70 -11.81
C PHE A 397 -52.30 40.65 -11.11
N PHE A 398 -52.70 39.63 -11.86
CA PHE A 398 -53.48 38.49 -11.39
C PHE A 398 -53.02 37.25 -12.14
N GLY A 399 -52.95 36.11 -11.45
CA GLY A 399 -52.56 34.83 -12.04
C GLY A 399 -51.25 34.31 -11.48
N LEU A 400 -50.51 33.57 -12.31
CA LEU A 400 -49.28 32.90 -11.93
C LEU A 400 -48.09 33.65 -12.51
N ASP A 401 -47.03 33.77 -11.73
CA ASP A 401 -45.71 34.11 -12.22
C ASP A 401 -44.65 33.22 -11.57
N THR A 402 -43.45 33.19 -12.15
CA THR A 402 -42.32 32.44 -11.60
C THR A 402 -41.19 33.41 -11.29
N VAL A 403 -40.75 33.41 -10.04
CA VAL A 403 -39.53 34.08 -9.62
C VAL A 403 -38.40 33.09 -9.82
N ARG A 404 -37.48 33.36 -10.75
CA ARG A 404 -36.22 32.64 -10.81
C ARG A 404 -35.19 33.40 -10.00
N ILE A 405 -34.50 32.69 -9.13
CA ILE A 405 -33.44 33.22 -8.27
C ILE A 405 -32.14 32.62 -8.77
N ARG A 406 -31.16 33.47 -9.06
CA ARG A 406 -29.77 33.06 -9.27
C ARG A 406 -28.94 33.54 -8.09
N VAL A 407 -28.12 32.66 -7.55
CA VAL A 407 -27.07 33.00 -6.59
C VAL A 407 -25.70 32.79 -7.23
N THR A 408 -24.75 33.65 -6.91
CA THR A 408 -23.37 33.58 -7.40
C THR A 408 -22.39 33.88 -6.28
N ASP A 409 -21.40 33.01 -6.09
CA ASP A 409 -20.31 33.18 -5.13
C ASP A 409 -19.25 34.19 -5.63
N PRO A 410 -18.28 34.60 -4.80
CA PRO A 410 -17.20 35.53 -5.19
C PRO A 410 -16.25 35.01 -6.27
N ASP A 411 -16.11 33.69 -6.39
CA ASP A 411 -15.22 33.00 -7.32
C ASP A 411 -15.91 32.69 -8.67
N GLY A 412 -17.22 32.96 -8.76
CA GLY A 412 -18.04 32.91 -9.96
C GLY A 412 -18.88 31.63 -10.12
N GLY A 413 -18.90 30.72 -9.13
CA GLY A 413 -19.81 29.58 -9.10
C GLY A 413 -21.26 30.06 -8.95
N MET A 414 -22.21 29.34 -9.56
CA MET A 414 -23.61 29.78 -9.63
C MET A 414 -24.60 28.63 -9.46
N ALA A 415 -25.73 28.93 -8.82
CA ALA A 415 -26.92 28.08 -8.82
C ALA A 415 -28.18 28.88 -9.14
N GLU A 416 -29.18 28.19 -9.68
CA GLU A 416 -30.51 28.74 -9.96
C GLU A 416 -31.60 27.85 -9.37
N ASP A 417 -32.63 28.48 -8.80
CA ASP A 417 -33.87 27.82 -8.42
C ASP A 417 -35.09 28.73 -8.72
N SER A 418 -36.31 28.22 -8.58
CA SER A 418 -37.53 28.92 -8.97
C SER A 418 -38.68 28.77 -7.97
N LEU A 419 -39.32 29.88 -7.65
CA LEU A 419 -40.50 29.98 -6.80
C LEU A 419 -41.74 30.35 -7.63
N LEU A 420 -42.83 29.59 -7.50
CA LEU A 420 -44.11 29.95 -8.10
C LEU A 420 -44.84 31.00 -7.25
N VAL A 421 -45.22 32.14 -7.84
CA VAL A 421 -46.06 33.14 -7.18
C VAL A 421 -47.47 33.08 -7.76
N VAL A 422 -48.46 33.03 -6.87
CA VAL A 422 -49.87 32.94 -7.21
C VAL A 422 -50.60 34.15 -6.66
N VAL A 423 -51.16 34.96 -7.55
CA VAL A 423 -51.87 36.19 -7.22
C VAL A 423 -53.36 36.01 -7.50
N GLN A 424 -54.14 36.00 -6.42
CA GLN A 424 -55.58 35.75 -6.49
C GLN A 424 -56.38 37.01 -6.84
N ALA A 425 -57.46 36.86 -7.60
CA ALA A 425 -58.41 37.94 -7.80
C ALA A 425 -59.24 38.17 -6.53
N PRO A 426 -59.58 39.42 -6.16
CA PRO A 426 -60.38 39.71 -4.97
C PRO A 426 -61.71 38.95 -5.03
N THR A 427 -62.07 38.32 -3.90
CA THR A 427 -63.26 37.47 -3.77
C THR A 427 -64.56 38.24 -3.53
N SER A 428 -64.55 39.57 -3.47
CA SER A 428 -65.74 40.40 -3.25
C SER A 428 -66.21 41.12 -4.51
N VAL A 429 -67.26 40.59 -5.16
CA VAL A 429 -68.10 41.38 -6.07
C VAL A 429 -69.04 42.24 -5.21
N GLY A 430 -68.50 43.31 -4.62
CA GLY A 430 -69.30 44.41 -4.12
C GLY A 430 -69.66 45.32 -5.28
N SER A 431 -70.85 45.14 -5.87
CA SER A 431 -71.55 46.06 -6.78
C SER A 431 -70.70 47.18 -7.43
N ALA A 432 -69.78 46.83 -8.33
CA ALA A 432 -69.11 47.82 -9.17
C ALA A 432 -69.97 48.07 -10.41
N SER A 433 -70.30 49.34 -10.66
CA SER A 433 -70.95 49.80 -11.89
C SER A 433 -70.17 49.35 -13.13
N SER A 434 -70.85 49.18 -14.26
CA SER A 434 -70.39 48.58 -15.52
C SER A 434 -69.24 49.31 -16.25
N SER A 435 -68.42 50.09 -15.55
CA SER A 435 -67.31 50.89 -16.08
C SER A 435 -65.92 50.34 -15.75
N GLN A 436 -65.79 49.24 -15.01
CA GLN A 436 -64.50 48.66 -14.60
C GLN A 436 -64.27 47.21 -15.05
N ILE A 437 -64.87 46.78 -16.16
CA ILE A 437 -64.42 45.55 -16.82
C ILE A 437 -63.08 45.88 -17.51
N PRO A 438 -61.95 45.28 -17.13
CA PRO A 438 -60.66 45.60 -17.72
C PRO A 438 -60.68 45.32 -19.24
N GLN A 439 -60.07 46.22 -20.03
CA GLN A 439 -59.92 46.09 -21.49
C GLN A 439 -59.02 44.92 -21.94
N ARG A 440 -58.66 43.99 -21.05
CA ARG A 440 -57.78 42.84 -21.34
C ARG A 440 -58.54 41.53 -21.15
N PHE A 441 -58.36 40.63 -22.13
CA PHE A 441 -58.92 39.28 -22.14
C PHE A 441 -58.45 38.49 -20.91
N VAL A 442 -59.39 38.09 -20.06
CA VAL A 442 -59.15 37.21 -18.91
C VAL A 442 -59.63 35.81 -19.26
N LEU A 443 -58.87 34.79 -18.89
CA LEU A 443 -59.28 33.39 -18.96
C LEU A 443 -59.11 32.77 -17.56
N SER A 444 -60.22 32.49 -16.88
CA SER A 444 -60.26 32.02 -15.49
C SER A 444 -61.04 30.72 -15.35
N GLN A 445 -60.82 30.02 -14.23
CA GLN A 445 -61.58 28.84 -13.83
C GLN A 445 -62.08 29.11 -12.41
N ASN A 446 -63.38 29.02 -12.19
CA ASN A 446 -64.00 29.44 -10.92
C ASN A 446 -63.95 28.37 -9.80
N TYR A 447 -63.45 27.15 -10.08
CA TYR A 447 -63.36 26.08 -9.08
C TYR A 447 -62.05 25.28 -9.20
N PRO A 448 -61.31 25.05 -8.10
CA PRO A 448 -60.06 24.27 -8.12
C PRO A 448 -60.29 22.77 -8.29
N ASN A 449 -61.54 22.29 -8.27
CA ASN A 449 -61.87 20.87 -8.43
C ASN A 449 -62.54 20.61 -9.80
N PRO A 450 -61.78 20.18 -10.83
CA PRO A 450 -62.30 19.94 -12.17
C PRO A 450 -63.23 18.71 -12.28
N PHE A 451 -63.45 17.96 -11.20
CA PHE A 451 -64.37 16.81 -11.15
C PHE A 451 -65.78 17.16 -10.70
N ASN A 452 -66.02 18.38 -10.21
CA ASN A 452 -67.36 18.80 -9.86
C ASN A 452 -68.19 19.07 -11.13
N PRO A 453 -69.41 18.51 -11.24
CA PRO A 453 -70.38 18.99 -12.22
C PRO A 453 -70.64 20.47 -11.93
N GLY A 454 -70.13 21.36 -12.79
CA GLY A 454 -70.19 22.81 -12.61
C GLY A 454 -68.84 23.54 -12.67
N THR A 455 -67.75 22.90 -13.12
CA THR A 455 -66.51 23.64 -13.42
C THR A 455 -66.80 24.63 -14.56
N ARG A 456 -66.67 25.93 -14.27
CA ARG A 456 -66.88 26.98 -15.27
C ARG A 456 -65.55 27.53 -15.76
N ILE A 457 -65.38 27.51 -17.07
CA ILE A 457 -64.33 28.25 -17.77
C ILE A 457 -64.92 29.58 -18.17
N SER A 458 -64.35 30.65 -17.64
CA SER A 458 -64.84 31.99 -17.90
C SER A 458 -63.85 32.78 -18.73
N PHE A 459 -64.34 33.52 -19.71
CA PHE A 459 -63.53 34.39 -20.54
C PHE A 459 -64.22 35.71 -20.89
N GLY A 460 -63.43 36.78 -20.97
CA GLY A 460 -63.90 38.10 -21.39
C GLY A 460 -63.54 38.42 -22.83
N LEU A 461 -64.47 38.96 -23.61
CA LEU A 461 -64.25 39.49 -24.95
C LEU A 461 -64.44 41.01 -24.96
N PRO A 462 -63.46 41.82 -25.40
CA PRO A 462 -63.57 43.26 -25.56
C PRO A 462 -64.35 43.66 -26.82
N GLU A 463 -64.50 42.76 -27.80
CA GLU A 463 -65.29 42.95 -29.01
C GLU A 463 -65.91 41.61 -29.45
N ALA A 464 -66.90 41.65 -30.35
CA ALA A 464 -67.53 40.42 -30.85
C ALA A 464 -66.57 39.63 -31.77
N ALA A 465 -66.32 38.36 -31.45
CA ALA A 465 -65.39 37.50 -32.17
C ALA A 465 -65.93 36.08 -32.32
N HIS A 466 -65.47 35.35 -33.34
CA HIS A 466 -65.60 33.90 -33.35
C HIS A 466 -64.72 33.33 -32.25
N VAL A 467 -65.24 32.39 -31.46
CA VAL A 467 -64.55 31.81 -30.31
C VAL A 467 -64.54 30.31 -30.42
N LYS A 468 -63.36 29.72 -30.30
CA LYS A 468 -63.15 28.28 -30.25
C LYS A 468 -62.42 27.88 -28.97
N LEU A 469 -63.08 27.16 -28.08
CA LEU A 469 -62.53 26.66 -26.82
C LEU A 469 -62.36 25.14 -26.90
N GLU A 470 -61.12 24.66 -26.77
CA GLU A 470 -60.74 23.26 -26.97
C GLU A 470 -59.90 22.74 -25.80
N VAL A 471 -60.03 21.46 -25.46
CA VAL A 471 -59.24 20.79 -24.41
C VAL A 471 -58.19 19.87 -25.04
N TYR A 472 -56.99 19.83 -24.46
CA TYR A 472 -55.80 19.12 -24.92
C TYR A 472 -55.19 18.30 -23.79
N ASN A 473 -54.60 17.14 -24.11
CA ASN A 473 -53.77 16.39 -23.16
C ASN A 473 -52.31 16.91 -23.17
N LEU A 474 -51.45 16.37 -22.29
CA LEU A 474 -50.01 16.66 -22.24
C LEU A 474 -49.26 16.41 -23.55
N LEU A 475 -49.77 15.50 -24.40
CA LEU A 475 -49.19 15.19 -25.71
C LEU A 475 -49.64 16.16 -26.80
N GLY A 476 -50.40 17.21 -26.45
CA GLY A 476 -50.92 18.21 -27.40
C GLY A 476 -52.04 17.68 -28.30
N GLN A 477 -52.63 16.52 -27.99
CA GLN A 477 -53.76 15.96 -28.72
C GLN A 477 -55.06 16.58 -28.22
N ARG A 478 -55.94 16.98 -29.15
CA ARG A 478 -57.25 17.54 -28.78
C ARG A 478 -58.15 16.43 -28.26
N VAL A 479 -58.69 16.65 -27.07
CA VAL A 479 -59.56 15.74 -26.34
C VAL A 479 -61.03 16.14 -26.52
N GLU A 480 -61.34 17.44 -26.47
CA GLU A 480 -62.72 17.93 -26.52
C GLU A 480 -62.80 19.34 -27.13
N THR A 481 -63.97 19.73 -27.66
CA THR A 481 -64.29 21.11 -28.06
C THR A 481 -65.51 21.56 -27.27
N LEU A 482 -65.34 22.60 -26.46
CA LEU A 482 -66.35 23.11 -25.52
C LEU A 482 -67.18 24.25 -26.10
N LEU A 483 -66.61 25.01 -27.05
CA LEU A 483 -67.28 26.11 -27.73
C LEU A 483 -66.69 26.29 -29.12
N ASP A 484 -67.52 26.54 -30.13
CA ASP A 484 -67.09 26.92 -31.48
C ASP A 484 -68.17 27.77 -32.16
N GLU A 485 -68.30 29.03 -31.73
CA GLU A 485 -69.33 29.94 -32.22
C GLU A 485 -68.95 31.42 -32.06
N ARG A 486 -69.73 32.32 -32.67
CA ARG A 486 -69.53 33.77 -32.54
C ARG A 486 -70.20 34.31 -31.28
N LYS A 487 -69.42 35.00 -30.43
CA LYS A 487 -69.88 35.59 -29.17
C LYS A 487 -69.79 37.12 -29.20
N PRO A 488 -70.75 37.84 -28.60
CA PRO A 488 -70.68 39.30 -28.46
C PRO A 488 -69.59 39.73 -27.47
N ALA A 489 -69.24 41.03 -27.47
CA ALA A 489 -68.39 41.61 -26.43
C ALA A 489 -69.04 41.40 -25.04
N GLY A 490 -68.22 41.13 -24.03
CA GLY A 490 -68.65 40.87 -22.67
C GLY A 490 -68.04 39.60 -22.07
N PHE A 491 -68.54 39.23 -20.89
CA PHE A 491 -68.09 38.06 -20.15
C PHE A 491 -68.93 36.84 -20.52
N HIS A 492 -68.26 35.71 -20.72
CA HIS A 492 -68.87 34.44 -21.09
C HIS A 492 -68.39 33.34 -20.15
N GLU A 493 -69.28 32.42 -19.82
CA GLU A 493 -68.96 31.21 -19.08
C GLU A 493 -69.35 29.98 -19.90
N VAL A 494 -68.49 28.96 -19.86
CA VAL A 494 -68.73 27.67 -20.48
C VAL A 494 -68.57 26.61 -19.40
N ASP A 495 -69.61 25.80 -19.21
CA ASP A 495 -69.56 24.67 -18.30
C ASP A 495 -68.66 23.57 -18.89
N PHE A 496 -67.75 23.05 -18.08
CA PHE A 496 -66.90 21.91 -18.37
C PHE A 496 -67.20 20.78 -17.40
N ASN A 497 -67.34 19.57 -17.92
CA ASN A 497 -67.58 18.38 -17.14
C ASN A 497 -66.53 17.34 -17.47
N ALA A 498 -65.58 17.13 -16.57
CA ALA A 498 -64.49 16.18 -16.79
C ALA A 498 -64.89 14.69 -16.60
N ARG A 499 -66.17 14.40 -16.33
CA ARG A 499 -66.64 13.01 -16.16
C ARG A 499 -66.38 12.20 -17.43
N GLY A 500 -65.40 11.30 -17.35
CA GLY A 500 -65.01 10.41 -18.46
C GLY A 500 -63.57 10.62 -18.93
N LEU A 501 -62.88 11.68 -18.50
CA LEU A 501 -61.46 11.86 -18.79
C LEU A 501 -60.57 11.08 -17.80
N PRO A 502 -59.50 10.43 -18.27
CA PRO A 502 -58.47 9.88 -17.39
C PRO A 502 -57.87 10.97 -16.49
N GLY A 503 -57.56 10.63 -15.23
CA GLY A 503 -56.77 11.52 -14.36
C GLY A 503 -55.43 11.87 -15.01
N GLY A 504 -55.03 13.13 -14.96
CA GLY A 504 -53.85 13.66 -15.65
C GLY A 504 -53.86 15.17 -15.81
N VAL A 505 -52.85 15.72 -16.47
CA VAL A 505 -52.79 17.15 -16.78
C VAL A 505 -53.37 17.39 -18.17
N TYR A 506 -54.22 18.40 -18.27
CA TYR A 506 -54.85 18.85 -19.50
C TYR A 506 -54.66 20.35 -19.66
N PHE A 507 -54.89 20.85 -20.85
CA PHE A 507 -54.86 22.27 -21.17
C PHE A 507 -56.13 22.64 -21.89
N TYR A 508 -56.74 23.77 -21.56
CA TYR A 508 -57.75 24.35 -22.42
C TYR A 508 -57.17 25.52 -23.20
N ARG A 509 -57.53 25.59 -24.47
CA ARG A 509 -57.08 26.56 -25.45
C ARG A 509 -58.27 27.34 -25.97
N LEU A 510 -58.27 28.63 -25.71
CA LEU A 510 -59.21 29.58 -26.28
C LEU A 510 -58.59 30.23 -27.51
N ARG A 511 -59.25 30.11 -28.65
CA ARG A 511 -58.90 30.80 -29.90
C ARG A 511 -60.00 31.77 -30.26
N THR A 512 -59.60 32.90 -30.80
CA THR A 512 -60.50 33.83 -31.47
C THR A 512 -59.95 34.22 -32.83
N ASP A 513 -60.68 35.05 -33.56
CA ASP A 513 -60.24 35.63 -34.82
C ASP A 513 -58.90 36.39 -34.72
N ARG A 514 -58.48 36.82 -33.52
CA ARG A 514 -57.29 37.67 -33.33
C ARG A 514 -56.20 37.07 -32.44
N PHE A 515 -56.47 36.05 -31.63
CA PHE A 515 -55.47 35.52 -30.70
C PHE A 515 -55.76 34.08 -30.24
N THR A 516 -54.75 33.45 -29.65
CA THR A 516 -54.85 32.14 -28.99
C THR A 516 -54.29 32.26 -27.57
N ARG A 517 -54.99 31.72 -26.58
CA ARG A 517 -54.49 31.54 -25.20
C ARG A 517 -54.65 30.10 -24.75
N VAL A 518 -53.70 29.63 -23.95
CA VAL A 518 -53.67 28.28 -23.38
C VAL A 518 -53.55 28.40 -21.87
N LYS A 519 -54.27 27.56 -21.12
CA LYS A 519 -54.19 27.50 -19.66
C LYS A 519 -54.17 26.05 -19.18
N LYS A 520 -53.32 25.77 -18.19
CA LYS A 520 -53.15 24.44 -17.58
C LYS A 520 -54.32 24.13 -16.64
N MET A 521 -54.80 22.89 -16.71
CA MET A 521 -55.82 22.32 -15.85
C MET A 521 -55.31 20.97 -15.33
N ILE A 522 -55.28 20.78 -14.01
CA ILE A 522 -54.78 19.54 -13.40
C ILE A 522 -55.98 18.72 -12.93
N LEU A 523 -56.19 17.54 -13.49
CA LEU A 523 -57.22 16.58 -13.09
C LEU A 523 -56.60 15.50 -12.20
N VAL A 524 -56.77 15.65 -10.88
CA VAL A 524 -56.40 14.66 -9.86
C VAL A 524 -57.45 13.55 -9.75
N LYS A 525 -57.10 12.32 -10.10
CA LYS A 525 -58.03 11.19 -10.25
C LYS A 525 -58.86 10.88 -9.00
#